data_AF-A0AAD7G2P0-F1
#
_entry.id   AF-A0AAD7G2P0-F1
#
_cell.length_a   1.000
_cell.length_b   1.000
_cell.length_c   1.000
_cell.angle_alpha   90.00
_cell.angle_beta   90.00
_cell.angle_gamma   90.00
#
_symmetry.space_group_name_H-M   'P 1'
#
loop_
_entity.id
_entity.type
_entity.pdbx_description
1 polymer ?
#
loop_
_entity_poly.entity_id
_entity_poly.type
_entity_poly.pdbx_seq_one_letter_code
_entity_poly.pdbx_strand_id
1 'polypeptide(L)'
;MAPPPQPPQLPFPASVIDPALDSPQVPTTDQRLELLEREIEQLKSQKRSTSSPDAGLPKRRRKNPKPSAHILKKAKGLSTKQMEVRTSLMKKVKSELKNLTGRANDDDSASDSDDSDAPNISPTLPFAFAANVDDPVNVKVIDRAVHLVWTEQHDPRAETFSLPHRDIKFTREDLAEFAKTIFRGWKRTWTAETDPALAKKKAETESKGRQEMRRKELKSNRLKAIPEYKKKYKVDPVCVLESDWMSDTISAPDTDDEEKKTAHRRRLVQAARLNPSQQDDPAWERLRPAFQSTELSDIKDELDTIRAAAKNKLKKRPRPSVPRVDLGHTHDRLPTGTVWPFMVPQDWYDANIDGHEDLEDEMRMYETDPVGFGTNL
;
A
#
# COMPACT_ATOMS: atom_id res chain seq x y z
N MET A 1 -38.60 52.69 19.67
CA MET A 1 -37.49 52.68 18.69
C MET A 1 -38.11 52.42 17.33
N ALA A 2 -38.04 53.40 16.43
CA ALA A 2 -38.65 53.32 15.11
C ALA A 2 -37.79 52.48 14.14
N PRO A 3 -38.40 51.68 13.25
CA PRO A 3 -37.66 50.90 12.28
C PRO A 3 -37.01 51.80 11.20
N PRO A 4 -35.84 51.40 10.66
CA PRO A 4 -35.12 52.19 9.69
C PRO A 4 -35.83 52.22 8.32
N PRO A 5 -35.68 53.31 7.55
CA PRO A 5 -36.35 53.50 6.26
C PRO A 5 -35.80 52.54 5.20
N GLN A 6 -36.68 51.93 4.43
CA GLN A 6 -36.32 51.07 3.30
C GLN A 6 -35.75 51.91 2.13
N PRO A 7 -34.70 51.41 1.46
CA PRO A 7 -34.12 52.09 0.30
C PRO A 7 -35.03 51.98 -0.95
N PRO A 8 -34.97 52.98 -1.86
CA PRO A 8 -35.79 53.05 -3.04
C PRO A 8 -35.46 51.94 -4.04
N GLN A 9 -36.47 51.20 -4.47
CA GLN A 9 -36.35 50.19 -5.52
C GLN A 9 -36.17 50.87 -6.88
N LEU A 10 -35.07 50.56 -7.57
CA LEU A 10 -34.84 50.98 -8.94
C LEU A 10 -35.60 50.07 -9.91
N PRO A 11 -36.18 50.62 -11.00
CA PRO A 11 -36.88 49.83 -12.01
C PRO A 11 -35.88 48.98 -12.80
N PHE A 12 -36.15 47.68 -12.87
CA PHE A 12 -35.40 46.75 -13.74
C PHE A 12 -35.69 47.06 -15.21
N PRO A 13 -34.68 47.15 -16.08
CA PRO A 13 -34.89 47.31 -17.51
C PRO A 13 -35.50 46.03 -18.09
N ALA A 14 -36.58 46.19 -18.85
CA ALA A 14 -37.20 45.12 -19.62
C ALA A 14 -36.18 44.57 -20.63
N SER A 15 -35.84 43.29 -20.49
CA SER A 15 -35.02 42.54 -21.43
C SER A 15 -35.80 42.35 -22.74
N VAL A 16 -35.37 43.07 -23.77
CA VAL A 16 -35.73 42.83 -25.17
C VAL A 16 -35.07 41.51 -25.58
N ILE A 17 -35.84 40.43 -25.59
CA ILE A 17 -35.41 39.12 -26.11
C ILE A 17 -35.73 39.12 -27.60
N ASP A 18 -34.67 39.13 -28.40
CA ASP A 18 -34.70 39.00 -29.85
C ASP A 18 -35.05 37.53 -30.22
N PRO A 19 -36.19 37.24 -30.89
CA PRO A 19 -36.64 35.86 -31.12
C PRO A 19 -35.96 35.17 -32.33
N ALA A 20 -34.85 35.69 -32.83
CA ALA A 20 -34.20 35.22 -34.07
C ALA A 20 -32.79 34.64 -33.89
N LEU A 21 -32.46 34.11 -32.70
CA LEU A 21 -31.23 33.34 -32.49
C LEU A 21 -31.47 31.85 -32.74
N ASP A 22 -31.13 31.45 -33.96
CA ASP A 22 -31.01 30.06 -34.41
C ASP A 22 -30.23 29.25 -33.36
N SER A 23 -30.93 28.34 -32.69
CA SER A 23 -30.34 27.48 -31.68
C SER A 23 -29.43 26.48 -32.39
N PRO A 24 -28.11 26.44 -32.12
CA PRO A 24 -27.27 25.40 -32.68
C PRO A 24 -27.82 24.05 -32.21
N GLN A 25 -28.24 23.22 -33.16
CA GLN A 25 -28.76 21.89 -32.87
C GLN A 25 -27.71 21.14 -32.06
N VAL A 26 -27.98 20.98 -30.76
CA VAL A 26 -27.14 20.17 -29.89
C VAL A 26 -27.27 18.74 -30.42
N PRO A 27 -26.17 18.10 -30.86
CA PRO A 27 -26.24 16.74 -31.37
C PRO A 27 -26.85 15.86 -30.29
N THR A 28 -27.85 15.08 -30.68
CA THR A 28 -28.49 14.10 -29.81
C THR A 28 -27.43 13.17 -29.23
N THR A 29 -27.70 12.65 -28.02
CA THR A 29 -26.77 11.77 -27.30
C THR A 29 -26.22 10.63 -28.16
N ASP A 30 -27.05 10.13 -29.08
CA ASP A 30 -26.72 9.03 -29.99
C ASP A 30 -25.67 9.45 -31.03
N GLN A 31 -25.75 10.67 -31.56
CA GLN A 31 -24.74 11.21 -32.49
C GLN A 31 -23.39 11.42 -31.79
N ARG A 32 -23.41 11.71 -30.48
CA ARG A 32 -22.19 11.87 -29.68
C ARG A 32 -21.51 10.52 -29.40
N LEU A 33 -22.27 9.46 -29.19
CA LEU A 33 -21.75 8.10 -29.04
C LEU A 33 -21.10 7.61 -30.34
N GLU A 34 -21.77 7.81 -31.48
CA GLU A 34 -21.24 7.38 -32.79
C GLU A 34 -19.91 8.10 -33.14
N LEU A 35 -19.78 9.39 -32.77
CA LEU A 35 -18.53 10.13 -32.93
C LEU A 35 -17.39 9.59 -32.06
N LEU A 36 -17.69 9.20 -30.81
CA LEU A 36 -16.69 8.62 -29.90
C LEU A 36 -16.23 7.24 -30.33
N GLU A 37 -17.15 6.40 -30.84
CA GLU A 37 -16.78 5.07 -31.37
C GLU A 37 -15.83 5.18 -32.58
N ARG A 38 -16.09 6.12 -33.49
CA ARG A 38 -15.18 6.42 -34.61
C ARG A 38 -13.80 6.91 -34.14
N GLU A 39 -13.74 7.73 -33.11
CA GLU A 39 -12.46 8.23 -32.57
C GLU A 39 -11.63 7.09 -31.95
N ILE A 40 -12.28 6.19 -31.22
CA ILE A 40 -11.63 4.99 -30.65
C ILE A 40 -11.08 4.08 -31.76
N GLU A 41 -11.80 3.91 -32.86
CA GLU A 41 -11.37 3.08 -33.98
C GLU A 41 -10.20 3.71 -34.77
N GLN A 42 -10.19 5.03 -34.93
CA GLN A 42 -9.03 5.76 -35.49
C GLN A 42 -7.77 5.62 -34.61
N LEU A 43 -7.92 5.70 -33.28
CA LEU A 43 -6.78 5.52 -32.37
C LEU A 43 -6.26 4.07 -32.38
N LYS A 44 -7.16 3.08 -32.49
CA LYS A 44 -6.77 1.66 -32.62
C LYS A 44 -6.02 1.39 -33.93
N SER A 45 -6.43 2.01 -35.03
CA SER A 45 -5.78 1.85 -36.34
C SER A 45 -4.43 2.57 -36.41
N GLN A 46 -4.30 3.78 -35.83
CA GLN A 46 -2.99 4.45 -35.71
C GLN A 46 -2.00 3.66 -34.85
N LYS A 47 -2.46 2.98 -33.80
CA LYS A 47 -1.59 2.15 -32.96
C LYS A 47 -1.07 0.89 -33.68
N ARG A 48 -1.80 0.40 -34.69
CA ARG A 48 -1.39 -0.77 -35.49
C ARG A 48 -0.42 -0.40 -36.62
N SER A 49 -0.44 0.82 -37.14
CA SER A 49 0.45 1.25 -38.22
C SER A 49 1.87 1.64 -37.77
N THR A 50 2.14 1.73 -36.46
CA THR A 50 3.50 1.99 -35.94
C THR A 50 4.34 0.72 -35.69
N SER A 51 3.83 -0.48 -35.94
CA SER A 51 4.63 -1.72 -35.88
C SER A 51 5.12 -2.11 -37.28
N SER A 52 6.22 -1.51 -37.71
CA SER A 52 6.93 -1.93 -38.92
C SER A 52 7.58 -3.31 -38.70
N PRO A 53 7.36 -4.30 -39.58
CA PRO A 53 8.01 -5.60 -39.50
C PRO A 53 9.33 -5.53 -40.27
N ASP A 54 10.40 -5.04 -39.63
CA ASP A 54 11.75 -5.10 -40.19
C ASP A 54 12.49 -6.33 -39.67
N ALA A 55 12.55 -7.35 -40.53
CA ALA A 55 13.35 -8.54 -40.35
C ALA A 55 14.82 -8.22 -40.62
N GLY A 56 15.60 -8.00 -39.56
CA GLY A 56 17.02 -7.71 -39.68
C GLY A 56 17.81 -8.07 -38.44
N LEU A 57 18.49 -9.22 -38.51
CA LEU A 57 19.72 -9.68 -37.83
C LEU A 57 20.15 -8.98 -36.51
N PRO A 58 20.60 -9.75 -35.48
CA PRO A 58 21.00 -9.21 -34.18
C PRO A 58 22.26 -8.34 -34.30
N LYS A 59 22.09 -7.04 -34.55
CA LYS A 59 23.14 -6.03 -34.36
C LYS A 59 23.49 -6.03 -32.87
N ARG A 60 24.65 -6.60 -32.53
CA ARG A 60 25.33 -6.40 -31.24
C ARG A 60 25.38 -4.90 -30.95
N ARG A 61 24.42 -4.41 -30.16
CA ARG A 61 24.44 -3.07 -29.61
C ARG A 61 25.71 -2.99 -28.78
N ARG A 62 26.72 -2.29 -29.31
CA ARG A 62 27.85 -1.81 -28.51
C ARG A 62 27.22 -1.06 -27.34
N LYS A 63 27.35 -1.61 -26.14
CA LYS A 63 26.98 -0.93 -24.90
C LYS A 63 27.90 0.28 -24.83
N ASN A 64 27.43 1.44 -25.28
CA ASN A 64 28.06 2.69 -24.93
C ASN A 64 28.18 2.70 -23.40
N PRO A 65 29.37 2.88 -22.82
CA PRO A 65 29.52 2.99 -21.39
C PRO A 65 28.60 4.13 -20.95
N LYS A 66 27.57 3.79 -20.17
CA LYS A 66 26.65 4.82 -19.66
C LYS A 66 27.53 5.82 -18.90
N PRO A 67 27.41 7.14 -19.20
CA PRO A 67 28.11 8.16 -18.43
C PRO A 67 27.84 7.87 -16.96
N SER A 68 28.91 7.72 -16.17
CA SER A 68 28.93 7.22 -14.79
C SER A 68 27.60 7.45 -14.09
N ALA A 69 26.71 6.46 -14.17
CA ALA A 69 25.36 6.61 -13.68
C ALA A 69 25.49 6.89 -12.20
N HIS A 70 25.09 8.11 -11.81
CA HIS A 70 25.07 8.58 -10.43
C HIS A 70 24.71 7.45 -9.50
N ILE A 71 25.73 7.04 -8.74
CA ILE A 71 25.80 5.70 -8.16
C ILE A 71 24.64 5.47 -7.22
N LEU A 72 24.02 6.51 -6.65
CA LEU A 72 22.99 6.38 -5.63
C LEU A 72 21.57 6.77 -6.08
N LYS A 73 21.31 7.15 -7.34
CA LYS A 73 19.96 7.59 -7.78
C LYS A 73 18.94 6.43 -7.74
N LYS A 74 19.26 5.23 -8.22
CA LYS A 74 18.34 4.07 -8.25
C LYS A 74 18.74 3.02 -7.21
N ALA A 75 17.79 2.57 -6.39
CA ALA A 75 18.07 1.58 -5.35
C ALA A 75 18.36 0.18 -5.93
N LYS A 76 17.75 -0.13 -7.09
CA LYS A 76 17.93 -1.40 -7.78
C LYS A 76 19.34 -1.48 -8.38
N GLY A 77 20.14 -2.42 -7.88
CA GLY A 77 21.50 -2.69 -8.36
C GLY A 77 22.62 -2.03 -7.55
N LEU A 78 22.31 -1.42 -6.40
CA LEU A 78 23.33 -0.96 -5.45
C LEU A 78 23.95 -2.15 -4.70
N SER A 79 25.25 -2.05 -4.43
CA SER A 79 25.89 -2.94 -3.46
C SER A 79 25.36 -2.67 -2.04
N THR A 80 25.50 -3.63 -1.12
CA THR A 80 25.09 -3.48 0.29
C THR A 80 25.71 -2.22 0.91
N LYS A 81 27.01 -1.99 0.67
CA LYS A 81 27.72 -0.79 1.14
C LYS A 81 27.12 0.50 0.59
N GLN A 82 26.78 0.54 -0.71
CA GLN A 82 26.14 1.69 -1.35
C GLN A 82 24.74 1.95 -0.79
N MET A 83 24.00 0.89 -0.46
CA MET A 83 22.68 1.00 0.17
C MET A 83 22.76 1.58 1.58
N GLU A 84 23.76 1.17 2.37
CA GLU A 84 24.03 1.74 3.70
C GLU A 84 24.38 3.23 3.61
N VAL A 85 25.31 3.62 2.72
CA VAL A 85 25.65 5.04 2.51
C VAL A 85 24.45 5.85 2.04
N ARG A 86 23.67 5.33 1.07
CA ARG A 86 22.43 5.97 0.60
C ARG A 86 21.45 6.20 1.75
N THR A 87 21.24 5.19 2.59
CA THR A 87 20.30 5.26 3.72
C THR A 87 20.76 6.31 4.74
N SER A 88 22.05 6.33 5.08
CA SER A 88 22.63 7.32 6.00
C SER A 88 22.54 8.75 5.44
N LEU A 89 22.88 8.95 4.16
CA LEU A 89 22.74 10.27 3.50
C LEU A 89 21.29 10.73 3.45
N MET A 90 20.35 9.86 3.09
CA MET A 90 18.93 10.19 3.06
C MET A 90 18.39 10.54 4.45
N LYS A 91 18.86 9.86 5.52
CA LYS A 91 18.53 10.19 6.91
C LYS A 91 19.04 11.59 7.29
N LYS A 92 20.30 11.91 6.95
CA LYS A 92 20.90 13.24 7.18
C LYS A 92 20.16 14.35 6.44
N VAL A 93 19.88 14.16 5.14
CA VAL A 93 19.09 15.12 4.33
C VAL A 93 17.69 15.31 4.93
N LYS A 94 17.02 14.24 5.37
CA LYS A 94 15.71 14.33 6.04
C LYS A 94 15.81 15.16 7.33
N SER A 95 16.86 14.95 8.13
CA SER A 95 17.11 15.69 9.37
C SER A 95 17.30 17.19 9.09
N GLU A 96 18.16 17.54 8.15
CA GLU A 96 18.40 18.95 7.78
C GLU A 96 17.16 19.64 7.22
N LEU A 97 16.38 18.92 6.39
CA LEU A 97 15.09 19.44 5.93
C LEU A 97 14.12 19.70 7.09
N LYS A 98 14.10 18.85 8.11
CA LYS A 98 13.26 19.05 9.30
C LYS A 98 13.73 20.25 10.12
N ASN A 99 15.03 20.36 10.35
CA ASN A 99 15.64 21.47 11.09
C ASN A 99 15.32 22.80 10.42
N LEU A 100 15.51 22.90 9.10
CA LEU A 100 15.23 24.12 8.33
C LEU A 100 13.74 24.50 8.30
N THR A 101 12.84 23.51 8.36
CA THR A 101 11.39 23.74 8.24
C THR A 101 10.67 23.79 9.58
N GLY A 102 11.40 23.68 10.70
CA GLY A 102 10.82 23.67 12.04
C GLY A 102 10.05 22.39 12.37
N ARG A 103 10.15 21.36 11.53
CA ARG A 103 9.51 20.04 11.69
C ARG A 103 10.37 19.04 12.47
N ALA A 104 11.35 19.51 13.22
CA ALA A 104 12.22 18.66 14.03
C ALA A 104 11.41 17.85 15.06
N ASN A 105 10.34 18.45 15.60
CA ASN A 105 9.51 17.87 16.65
C ASN A 105 8.35 16.98 16.13
N ASP A 106 8.11 16.94 14.82
CA ASP A 106 6.99 16.18 14.22
C ASP A 106 7.26 14.67 14.10
N ASP A 107 8.40 14.16 14.60
CA ASP A 107 8.66 12.72 14.56
C ASP A 107 8.01 12.03 15.77
N ASP A 108 6.95 11.26 15.51
CA ASP A 108 6.42 10.19 16.38
C ASP A 108 7.43 9.04 16.64
N SER A 109 8.69 9.20 16.24
CA SER A 109 9.74 8.33 16.76
C SER A 109 9.96 8.72 18.21
N ALA A 110 9.29 8.00 19.12
CA ALA A 110 9.57 7.91 20.55
C ALA A 110 11.04 7.49 20.79
N SER A 111 11.93 8.41 20.47
CA SER A 111 13.34 8.40 20.77
C SER A 111 13.44 9.13 22.09
N ASP A 112 13.48 8.38 23.19
CA ASP A 112 13.67 8.83 24.58
C ASP A 112 15.06 9.47 24.80
N SER A 113 15.49 10.36 23.91
CA SER A 113 16.69 11.17 24.09
C SER A 113 16.29 12.47 24.78
N ASP A 114 16.22 12.38 26.11
CA ASP A 114 16.01 13.46 27.07
C ASP A 114 17.30 14.28 27.25
N ASP A 115 17.69 15.05 26.22
CA ASP A 115 18.78 16.03 26.31
C ASP A 115 18.29 17.36 25.69
N SER A 116 17.67 18.16 26.54
CA SER A 116 17.06 19.45 26.21
C SER A 116 18.04 20.61 26.41
N ASP A 117 19.08 20.71 25.59
CA ASP A 117 19.80 21.98 25.38
C ASP A 117 19.23 22.65 24.13
N ALA A 118 18.33 23.61 24.33
CA ALA A 118 17.60 24.30 23.27
C ALA A 118 18.56 24.99 22.27
N PRO A 119 18.65 24.54 21.01
CA PRO A 119 19.54 25.16 20.05
C PRO A 119 18.87 26.40 19.46
N ASN A 120 19.71 27.42 19.29
CA ASN A 120 19.48 28.67 18.57
C ASN A 120 18.57 28.47 17.34
N ILE A 121 17.32 28.94 17.42
CA ILE A 121 16.27 28.73 16.41
C ILE A 121 16.70 29.47 15.14
N SER A 122 17.31 28.74 14.21
CA SER A 122 17.57 29.24 12.87
C SER A 122 16.24 29.60 12.20
N PRO A 123 16.20 30.66 11.37
CA PRO A 123 14.97 31.11 10.75
C PRO A 123 14.31 29.98 9.96
N THR A 124 13.07 29.67 10.31
CA THR A 124 12.29 28.60 9.71
C THR A 124 11.96 28.97 8.26
N LEU A 125 12.40 28.14 7.31
CA LEU A 125 12.05 28.27 5.90
C LEU A 125 10.83 27.38 5.61
N PRO A 126 9.64 27.95 5.36
CA PRO A 126 8.44 27.16 5.14
C PRO A 126 8.45 26.48 3.77
N PHE A 127 7.90 25.26 3.69
CA PHE A 127 7.62 24.60 2.43
C PHE A 127 6.26 25.04 1.86
N ALA A 128 6.22 25.31 0.55
CA ALA A 128 4.98 25.53 -0.19
C ALA A 128 4.45 24.17 -0.70
N PHE A 129 3.76 23.42 0.16
CA PHE A 129 3.25 22.07 -0.19
C PHE A 129 2.20 22.08 -1.30
N ALA A 130 1.45 23.17 -1.47
CA ALA A 130 0.54 23.34 -2.61
C ALA A 130 1.30 23.34 -3.95
N ALA A 131 2.48 23.95 -3.98
CA ALA A 131 3.31 24.07 -5.18
C ALA A 131 4.13 22.80 -5.49
N ASN A 132 4.71 22.72 -6.69
CA ASN A 132 5.55 21.59 -7.08
C ASN A 132 6.93 21.65 -6.41
N VAL A 133 7.70 20.56 -6.49
CA VAL A 133 9.06 20.48 -5.92
C VAL A 133 10.03 21.48 -6.55
N ASP A 134 9.78 21.90 -7.80
CA ASP A 134 10.61 22.85 -8.54
C ASP A 134 10.17 24.31 -8.32
N ASP A 135 9.23 24.56 -7.40
CA ASP A 135 8.86 25.91 -6.97
C ASP A 135 10.06 26.63 -6.32
N PRO A 136 10.32 27.92 -6.62
CA PRO A 136 11.47 28.65 -6.09
C PRO A 136 11.61 28.63 -4.57
N VAL A 137 10.50 28.60 -3.83
CA VAL A 137 10.52 28.52 -2.36
C VAL A 137 11.03 27.15 -1.93
N ASN A 138 10.48 26.08 -2.51
CA ASN A 138 10.85 24.70 -2.20
C ASN A 138 12.30 24.39 -2.60
N VAL A 139 12.73 24.88 -3.77
CA VAL A 139 14.11 24.74 -4.27
C VAL A 139 15.12 25.37 -3.31
N LYS A 140 14.84 26.57 -2.77
CA LYS A 140 15.72 27.23 -1.79
C LYS A 140 15.94 26.38 -0.54
N VAL A 141 14.87 25.79 0.01
CA VAL A 141 14.96 24.92 1.20
C VAL A 141 15.76 23.66 0.89
N ILE A 142 15.47 23.02 -0.25
CA ILE A 142 16.17 21.81 -0.71
C ILE A 142 17.66 22.10 -0.91
N ASP A 143 18.00 23.18 -1.63
CA ASP A 143 19.39 23.54 -1.90
C ASP A 143 20.17 23.87 -0.63
N ARG A 144 19.51 24.50 0.36
CA ARG A 144 20.12 24.78 1.65
C ARG A 144 20.41 23.50 2.44
N ALA A 145 19.45 22.58 2.53
CA ALA A 145 19.66 21.28 3.20
C ALA A 145 20.77 20.47 2.52
N VAL A 146 20.75 20.43 1.19
CA VAL A 146 21.77 19.75 0.37
C VAL A 146 23.14 20.35 0.62
N HIS A 147 23.23 21.68 0.71
CA HIS A 147 24.49 22.36 0.99
C HIS A 147 25.04 21.99 2.37
N LEU A 148 24.21 21.99 3.42
CA LEU A 148 24.62 21.62 4.78
C LEU A 148 25.16 20.18 4.85
N VAL A 149 24.40 19.22 4.33
CA VAL A 149 24.84 17.82 4.29
C VAL A 149 26.10 17.65 3.45
N TRP A 150 26.22 18.36 2.33
CA TRP A 150 27.41 18.34 1.50
C TRP A 150 28.63 18.87 2.26
N THR A 151 28.51 20.03 2.91
CA THR A 151 29.63 20.61 3.67
C THR A 151 30.11 19.68 4.77
N GLU A 152 29.19 19.00 5.47
CA GLU A 152 29.54 18.09 6.57
C GLU A 152 30.15 16.76 6.13
N GLN A 153 29.71 16.22 4.98
CA GLN A 153 29.98 14.82 4.59
C GLN A 153 30.86 14.68 3.35
N HIS A 154 31.16 15.75 2.60
CA HIS A 154 31.96 15.63 1.37
C HIS A 154 33.45 15.41 1.64
N ASP A 155 33.99 15.92 2.74
CA ASP A 155 35.40 15.76 3.12
C ASP A 155 35.55 14.60 4.12
N PRO A 156 36.15 13.47 3.71
CA PRO A 156 36.36 12.32 4.61
C PRO A 156 37.30 12.61 5.79
N ARG A 157 38.04 13.73 5.75
CA ARG A 157 38.95 14.16 6.83
C ARG A 157 38.28 15.09 7.83
N ALA A 158 37.09 15.61 7.53
CA ALA A 158 36.36 16.45 8.46
C ALA A 158 35.90 15.64 9.67
N GLU A 159 35.95 16.25 10.85
CA GLU A 159 35.50 15.65 12.11
C GLU A 159 33.99 15.32 12.08
N THR A 160 33.20 16.07 11.31
CA THR A 160 31.76 15.89 11.13
C THR A 160 31.38 14.71 10.22
N PHE A 161 32.37 14.08 9.56
CA PHE A 161 32.12 12.97 8.65
C PHE A 161 31.68 11.72 9.42
N SER A 162 30.49 11.20 9.11
CA SER A 162 29.87 10.08 9.85
C SER A 162 29.24 9.01 8.95
N LEU A 163 29.60 8.96 7.66
CA LEU A 163 29.13 7.90 6.76
C LEU A 163 29.86 6.57 7.00
N PRO A 164 29.17 5.42 6.84
CA PRO A 164 29.73 4.10 7.15
C PRO A 164 30.86 3.66 6.21
N HIS A 165 30.88 4.13 4.96
CA HIS A 165 31.85 3.72 3.94
C HIS A 165 32.44 4.95 3.23
N ARG A 166 33.73 5.23 3.46
CA ARG A 166 34.45 6.41 2.95
C ARG A 166 34.81 6.32 1.46
N ASP A 167 34.85 5.12 0.90
CA ASP A 167 35.22 4.83 -0.49
C ASP A 167 34.08 5.13 -1.48
N ILE A 168 32.85 5.24 -0.99
CA ILE A 168 31.67 5.48 -1.83
C ILE A 168 31.54 6.98 -2.10
N LYS A 169 31.76 7.35 -3.37
CA LYS A 169 31.55 8.71 -3.86
C LYS A 169 30.07 8.98 -4.09
N PHE A 170 29.61 10.16 -3.69
CA PHE A 170 28.27 10.69 -3.97
C PHE A 170 28.39 12.11 -4.50
N THR A 171 27.38 12.60 -5.21
CA THR A 171 27.36 13.97 -5.73
C THR A 171 26.31 14.82 -5.03
N ARG A 172 26.45 16.16 -5.14
CA ARG A 172 25.43 17.09 -4.66
C ARG A 172 24.05 16.83 -5.27
N GLU A 173 24.01 16.37 -6.52
CA GLU A 173 22.77 15.99 -7.20
C GLU A 173 22.10 14.75 -6.61
N ASP A 174 22.87 13.79 -6.07
CA ASP A 174 22.30 12.64 -5.36
C ASP A 174 21.55 13.11 -4.11
N LEU A 175 22.15 14.02 -3.35
CA LEU A 175 21.53 14.64 -2.18
C LEU A 175 20.27 15.44 -2.56
N ALA A 176 20.33 16.19 -3.67
CA ALA A 176 19.18 16.92 -4.18
C ALA A 176 18.02 15.98 -4.55
N GLU A 177 18.29 14.85 -5.22
CA GLU A 177 17.24 13.88 -5.53
C GLU A 177 16.68 13.21 -4.26
N PHE A 178 17.50 12.97 -3.24
CA PHE A 178 17.02 12.52 -1.94
C PHE A 178 16.09 13.54 -1.29
N ALA A 179 16.49 14.81 -1.25
CA ALA A 179 15.68 15.90 -0.72
C ALA A 179 14.35 16.04 -1.48
N LYS A 180 14.38 16.01 -2.82
CA LYS A 180 13.17 16.01 -3.66
C LYS A 180 12.26 14.80 -3.36
N THR A 181 12.84 13.62 -3.19
CA THR A 181 12.08 12.40 -2.85
C THR A 181 11.40 12.51 -1.49
N ILE A 182 12.09 13.05 -0.48
CA ILE A 182 11.56 13.30 0.86
C ILE A 182 10.42 14.32 0.79
N PHE A 183 10.64 15.47 0.13
CA PHE A 183 9.61 16.49 -0.07
C PHE A 183 8.35 15.92 -0.75
N ARG A 184 8.50 15.15 -1.84
CA ARG A 184 7.36 14.48 -2.51
C ARG A 184 6.63 13.50 -1.57
N GLY A 185 7.34 12.90 -0.62
CA GLY A 185 6.74 12.10 0.46
C GLY A 185 5.92 12.97 1.41
N TRP A 186 6.51 14.05 1.94
CA TRP A 186 5.83 14.98 2.85
C TRP A 186 4.63 15.66 2.21
N LYS A 187 4.74 16.08 0.95
CA LYS A 187 3.62 16.63 0.18
C LYS A 187 2.47 15.64 0.09
N ARG A 188 2.73 14.35 -0.20
CA ARG A 188 1.67 13.32 -0.24
C ARG A 188 0.99 13.15 1.11
N THR A 189 1.74 13.18 2.21
CA THR A 189 1.18 13.13 3.57
C THR A 189 0.33 14.36 3.86
N TRP A 190 0.85 15.57 3.60
CA TRP A 190 0.13 16.82 3.79
C TRP A 190 -1.16 16.89 2.95
N THR A 191 -1.10 16.44 1.69
CA THR A 191 -2.29 16.37 0.84
C THR A 191 -3.33 15.39 1.39
N ALA A 192 -2.89 14.25 1.94
CA ALA A 192 -3.80 13.31 2.60
C ALA A 192 -4.38 13.88 3.91
N GLU A 193 -3.66 14.71 4.65
CA GLU A 193 -4.17 15.38 5.86
C GLU A 193 -5.17 16.50 5.52
N THR A 194 -4.96 17.18 4.39
CA THR A 194 -5.80 18.29 3.94
C THR A 194 -7.09 17.82 3.25
N ASP A 195 -7.03 16.68 2.54
CA ASP A 195 -8.16 16.11 1.81
C ASP A 195 -8.66 14.81 2.49
N PRO A 196 -9.84 14.84 3.13
CA PRO A 196 -10.37 13.67 3.84
C PRO A 196 -10.65 12.47 2.93
N ALA A 197 -10.96 12.69 1.64
CA ALA A 197 -11.20 11.60 0.69
C ALA A 197 -9.90 10.83 0.38
N LEU A 198 -8.79 11.57 0.24
CA LEU A 198 -7.46 10.97 0.06
C LEU A 198 -6.96 10.31 1.34
N ALA A 199 -7.25 10.89 2.51
CA ALA A 199 -6.98 10.27 3.81
C ALA A 199 -7.61 8.88 3.90
N LYS A 200 -8.91 8.79 3.61
CA LYS A 200 -9.67 7.54 3.62
C LYS A 200 -9.10 6.51 2.65
N LYS A 201 -8.86 6.91 1.40
CA LYS A 201 -8.25 6.03 0.38
C LYS A 201 -6.86 5.51 0.78
N LYS A 202 -6.05 6.35 1.42
CA LYS A 202 -4.72 5.96 1.93
C LYS A 202 -4.87 4.95 3.06
N ALA A 203 -5.76 5.20 4.04
CA ALA A 203 -6.04 4.29 5.14
C ALA A 203 -6.53 2.91 4.65
N GLU A 204 -7.43 2.88 3.67
CA GLU A 204 -7.89 1.65 3.02
C GLU A 204 -6.75 0.90 2.34
N THR A 205 -5.91 1.61 1.57
CA THR A 205 -4.75 1.01 0.87
C THR A 205 -3.74 0.43 1.87
N GLU A 206 -3.45 1.14 2.94
CA GLU A 206 -2.56 0.66 4.01
C GLU A 206 -3.17 -0.54 4.74
N SER A 207 -4.47 -0.53 4.99
CA SER A 207 -5.20 -1.66 5.59
C SER A 207 -5.07 -2.91 4.71
N LYS A 208 -5.38 -2.79 3.41
CA LYS A 208 -5.23 -3.87 2.41
C LYS A 208 -3.79 -4.37 2.33
N GLY A 209 -2.81 -3.47 2.31
CA GLY A 209 -1.39 -3.83 2.28
C GLY A 209 -0.95 -4.59 3.53
N ARG A 210 -1.43 -4.19 4.72
CA ARG A 210 -1.18 -4.92 5.97
C ARG A 210 -1.79 -6.33 5.94
N GLN A 211 -3.01 -6.47 5.46
CA GLN A 211 -3.69 -7.77 5.31
C GLN A 211 -2.91 -8.68 4.34
N GLU A 212 -2.52 -8.18 3.17
CA GLU A 212 -1.73 -8.92 2.19
C GLU A 212 -0.40 -9.42 2.78
N MET A 213 0.32 -8.55 3.50
CA MET A 213 1.58 -8.93 4.15
C MET A 213 1.37 -10.01 5.23
N ARG A 214 0.29 -9.91 6.02
CA ARG A 214 -0.06 -10.96 7.00
C ARG A 214 -0.37 -12.29 6.33
N ARG A 215 -1.07 -12.31 5.19
CA ARG A 215 -1.33 -13.53 4.41
C ARG A 215 -0.05 -14.16 3.88
N LYS A 216 0.86 -13.36 3.33
CA LYS A 216 2.18 -13.83 2.88
C LYS A 216 2.99 -14.42 4.04
N GLU A 217 2.98 -13.75 5.19
CA GLU A 217 3.64 -14.25 6.40
C GLU A 217 3.00 -15.57 6.87
N LEU A 218 1.68 -15.68 6.87
CA LEU A 218 0.95 -16.88 7.26
C LEU A 218 1.27 -18.06 6.32
N LYS A 219 1.27 -17.84 5.00
CA LYS A 219 1.74 -18.83 4.00
C LYS A 219 3.17 -19.29 4.31
N SER A 220 4.11 -18.36 4.42
CA SER A 220 5.52 -18.64 4.76
C SER A 220 5.65 -19.45 6.06
N ASN A 221 4.85 -19.12 7.07
CA ASN A 221 4.87 -19.82 8.35
C ASN A 221 4.28 -21.23 8.26
N ARG A 222 3.23 -21.45 7.46
CA ARG A 222 2.64 -22.78 7.20
C ARG A 222 3.54 -23.65 6.35
N LEU A 223 4.27 -23.06 5.39
CA LEU A 223 5.24 -23.81 4.58
C LEU A 223 6.31 -24.51 5.45
N LYS A 224 6.69 -23.91 6.58
CA LYS A 224 7.66 -24.50 7.52
C LYS A 224 7.11 -25.74 8.26
N ALA A 225 5.79 -25.91 8.33
CA ALA A 225 5.13 -27.04 8.99
C ALA A 225 4.91 -28.25 8.06
N ILE A 226 5.08 -28.08 6.74
CA ILE A 226 4.86 -29.14 5.74
C ILE A 226 5.64 -30.42 6.05
N PRO A 227 6.94 -30.41 6.41
CA PRO A 227 7.68 -31.65 6.61
C PRO A 227 7.09 -32.56 7.69
N GLU A 228 6.60 -31.96 8.79
CA GLU A 228 5.94 -32.68 9.87
C GLU A 228 4.54 -33.15 9.46
N TYR A 229 3.78 -32.32 8.74
CA TYR A 229 2.47 -32.69 8.20
C TYR A 229 2.57 -33.90 7.26
N LYS A 230 3.49 -33.83 6.29
CA LYS A 230 3.76 -34.91 5.32
C LYS A 230 4.21 -36.19 6.02
N LYS A 231 4.97 -36.08 7.12
CA LYS A 231 5.34 -37.25 7.93
C LYS A 231 4.12 -37.90 8.58
N LYS A 232 3.18 -37.10 9.11
CA LYS A 232 1.99 -37.53 9.84
C LYS A 232 0.92 -38.12 8.93
N TYR A 233 0.57 -37.41 7.85
CA TYR A 233 -0.55 -37.77 6.97
C TYR A 233 -0.14 -38.43 5.66
N LYS A 234 1.16 -38.45 5.31
CA LYS A 234 1.69 -38.95 4.02
C LYS A 234 1.23 -38.18 2.79
N VAL A 235 0.57 -37.04 2.98
CA VAL A 235 0.08 -36.14 1.93
C VAL A 235 0.85 -34.81 1.96
N ASP A 236 1.05 -34.20 0.80
CA ASP A 236 1.79 -32.93 0.64
C ASP A 236 0.84 -31.73 0.44
N PRO A 237 0.65 -30.85 1.44
CA PRO A 237 -0.30 -29.74 1.35
C PRO A 237 0.27 -28.49 0.66
N VAL A 238 1.44 -28.55 0.00
CA VAL A 238 2.00 -27.39 -0.73
C VAL A 238 1.00 -26.80 -1.72
N CYS A 239 0.25 -27.66 -2.43
CA CYS A 239 -0.67 -27.25 -3.49
C CYS A 239 -1.85 -26.42 -3.01
N VAL A 240 -2.15 -26.39 -1.70
CA VAL A 240 -3.24 -25.60 -1.10
C VAL A 240 -2.76 -24.35 -0.35
N LEU A 241 -1.47 -24.04 -0.43
CA LEU A 241 -0.86 -22.92 0.29
C LEU A 241 -0.58 -21.74 -0.66
N GLU A 242 -1.62 -21.07 -1.13
CA GLU A 242 -1.50 -19.78 -1.82
C GLU A 242 -1.88 -18.59 -0.95
N SER A 243 -1.21 -17.44 -1.18
CA SER A 243 -1.37 -16.26 -0.33
C SER A 243 -2.81 -15.75 -0.36
N ASP A 244 -3.46 -15.79 -1.52
CA ASP A 244 -4.82 -15.32 -1.69
C ASP A 244 -5.87 -16.24 -1.05
N TRP A 245 -5.52 -17.49 -0.77
CA TRP A 245 -6.40 -18.44 -0.08
C TRP A 245 -6.18 -18.44 1.44
N MET A 246 -5.25 -17.64 1.95
CA MET A 246 -5.01 -17.54 3.39
C MET A 246 -6.11 -16.72 4.07
N SER A 247 -6.53 -17.15 5.25
CA SER A 247 -7.44 -16.38 6.11
C SER A 247 -6.82 -15.04 6.50
N ASP A 248 -7.63 -13.98 6.45
CA ASP A 248 -7.24 -12.66 6.92
C ASP A 248 -7.40 -12.55 8.44
N THR A 249 -6.77 -11.52 9.02
CA THR A 249 -6.94 -11.19 10.44
C THR A 249 -7.20 -9.71 10.62
N ILE A 250 -8.27 -9.37 11.33
CA ILE A 250 -8.67 -7.99 11.61
C ILE A 250 -8.86 -7.77 13.11
N SER A 251 -8.56 -6.55 13.56
CA SER A 251 -8.78 -6.14 14.96
C SER A 251 -10.06 -5.33 15.14
N ALA A 252 -10.58 -4.75 14.07
CA ALA A 252 -11.79 -3.96 14.03
C ALA A 252 -12.39 -3.99 12.61
N PRO A 253 -13.72 -3.84 12.49
CA PRO A 253 -14.38 -3.70 11.20
C PRO A 253 -13.98 -2.39 10.53
N ASP A 254 -13.96 -2.40 9.18
CA ASP A 254 -13.67 -1.22 8.36
C ASP A 254 -14.93 -0.35 8.23
N THR A 255 -15.31 0.29 9.33
CA THR A 255 -16.47 1.17 9.42
C THR A 255 -16.11 2.42 10.20
N ASP A 256 -16.68 3.56 9.82
CA ASP A 256 -16.50 4.83 10.55
C ASP A 256 -17.35 4.91 11.83
N ASP A 257 -18.20 3.89 12.07
CA ASP A 257 -19.12 3.79 13.20
C ASP A 257 -18.44 3.18 14.44
N GLU A 258 -18.17 4.04 15.44
CA GLU A 258 -17.53 3.65 16.71
C GLU A 258 -18.38 2.68 17.55
N GLU A 259 -19.70 2.70 17.42
CA GLU A 259 -20.58 1.77 18.13
C GLU A 259 -20.40 0.36 17.58
N LYS A 260 -20.33 0.21 16.25
CA LYS A 260 -20.04 -1.08 15.59
C LYS A 260 -18.66 -1.60 15.96
N LYS A 261 -17.63 -0.74 16.01
CA LYS A 261 -16.28 -1.14 16.47
C LYS A 261 -16.30 -1.63 17.91
N THR A 262 -16.99 -0.90 18.79
CA THR A 262 -17.11 -1.25 20.21
C THR A 262 -17.86 -2.57 20.41
N ALA A 263 -18.98 -2.75 19.70
CA ALA A 263 -19.75 -3.99 19.73
C ALA A 263 -18.93 -5.19 19.21
N HIS A 264 -18.20 -4.99 18.11
CA HIS A 264 -17.29 -6.01 17.58
C HIS A 264 -16.19 -6.38 18.57
N ARG A 265 -15.55 -5.39 19.20
CA ARG A 265 -14.52 -5.62 20.24
C ARG A 265 -15.08 -6.41 21.43
N ARG A 266 -16.29 -6.11 21.88
CA ARG A 266 -16.96 -6.88 22.94
C ARG A 266 -17.15 -8.35 22.55
N ARG A 267 -17.60 -8.61 21.32
CA ARG A 267 -17.73 -9.99 20.79
C ARG A 267 -16.38 -10.70 20.73
N LEU A 268 -15.32 -10.01 20.29
CA LEU A 268 -13.96 -10.57 20.25
C LEU A 268 -13.45 -10.96 21.64
N VAL A 269 -13.56 -10.05 22.62
CA VAL A 269 -13.12 -10.30 24.01
C VAL A 269 -13.88 -11.49 24.61
N GLN A 270 -15.20 -11.55 24.38
CA GLN A 270 -16.04 -12.66 24.84
C GLN A 270 -15.63 -13.99 24.18
N ALA A 271 -15.47 -14.02 22.86
CA ALA A 271 -15.07 -15.22 22.13
C ALA A 271 -13.65 -15.68 22.51
N ALA A 272 -12.75 -14.73 22.77
CA ALA A 272 -11.37 -15.00 23.18
C ALA A 272 -11.24 -15.44 24.64
N ARG A 273 -12.34 -15.39 25.41
CA ARG A 273 -12.38 -15.70 26.84
C ARG A 273 -11.35 -14.88 27.63
N LEU A 274 -11.16 -13.62 27.24
CA LEU A 274 -10.29 -12.69 27.95
C LEU A 274 -10.94 -12.26 29.26
N ASN A 275 -10.14 -12.15 30.31
CA ASN A 275 -10.62 -11.67 31.61
C ASN A 275 -10.98 -10.18 31.55
N PRO A 276 -11.82 -9.66 32.47
CA PRO A 276 -12.14 -8.22 32.51
C PRO A 276 -10.91 -7.32 32.62
N SER A 277 -9.85 -7.77 33.32
CA SER A 277 -8.57 -7.06 33.40
C SER A 277 -7.76 -7.06 32.09
N GLN A 278 -8.16 -7.89 31.13
CA GLN A 278 -7.53 -8.07 29.81
C GLN A 278 -8.44 -7.58 28.69
N GLN A 279 -9.51 -6.85 29.00
CA GLN A 279 -10.43 -6.34 27.99
C GLN A 279 -9.72 -5.41 26.99
N ASP A 280 -8.61 -4.80 27.41
CA ASP A 280 -7.78 -3.97 26.56
C ASP A 280 -6.65 -4.71 25.82
N ASP A 281 -6.42 -5.98 26.14
CA ASP A 281 -5.42 -6.78 25.43
C ASP A 281 -5.84 -6.95 23.95
N PRO A 282 -4.86 -6.97 23.02
CA PRO A 282 -5.16 -7.18 21.61
C PRO A 282 -5.79 -8.57 21.41
N ALA A 283 -6.89 -8.63 20.66
CA ALA A 283 -7.51 -9.84 20.15
C ALA A 283 -7.85 -9.64 18.68
N TRP A 284 -7.65 -10.67 17.86
CA TRP A 284 -7.89 -10.59 16.42
C TRP A 284 -8.99 -11.56 16.00
N GLU A 285 -9.84 -11.11 15.09
CA GLU A 285 -10.72 -11.98 14.34
C GLU A 285 -9.94 -12.72 13.24
N ARG A 286 -10.30 -13.97 12.99
CA ARG A 286 -9.93 -14.72 11.78
C ARG A 286 -11.07 -14.61 10.78
N LEU A 287 -10.80 -13.98 9.63
CA LEU A 287 -11.74 -13.92 8.49
C LEU A 287 -11.40 -15.02 7.50
N ARG A 288 -12.36 -15.88 7.19
CA ARG A 288 -12.19 -16.95 6.20
C ARG A 288 -12.69 -16.49 4.82
N PRO A 289 -12.04 -16.88 3.71
CA PRO A 289 -12.66 -16.75 2.40
C PRO A 289 -14.01 -17.49 2.38
N ALA A 290 -15.04 -16.87 1.83
CA ALA A 290 -16.39 -17.45 1.79
C ALA A 290 -16.43 -18.78 1.02
N PHE A 291 -15.65 -18.88 -0.06
CA PHE A 291 -15.51 -20.11 -0.84
C PHE A 291 -14.79 -21.24 -0.10
N GLN A 292 -14.18 -21.00 1.07
CA GLN A 292 -13.30 -21.98 1.70
C GLN A 292 -14.08 -23.13 2.34
N SER A 293 -13.81 -24.36 1.91
CA SER A 293 -14.37 -25.57 2.51
C SER A 293 -13.86 -25.84 3.93
N THR A 294 -14.63 -26.64 4.68
CA THR A 294 -14.24 -27.12 6.01
C THR A 294 -12.96 -27.94 5.94
N GLU A 295 -12.81 -28.82 4.95
CA GLU A 295 -11.61 -29.64 4.77
C GLU A 295 -10.35 -28.78 4.58
N LEU A 296 -10.41 -27.75 3.72
CA LEU A 296 -9.30 -26.83 3.55
C LEU A 296 -8.99 -26.05 4.83
N SER A 297 -10.01 -25.75 5.64
CA SER A 297 -9.84 -25.10 6.94
C SER A 297 -9.11 -26.02 7.93
N ASP A 298 -9.48 -27.29 7.99
CA ASP A 298 -8.88 -28.29 8.87
C ASP A 298 -7.40 -28.52 8.54
N ILE A 299 -7.05 -28.63 7.26
CA ILE A 299 -5.64 -28.74 6.80
C ILE A 299 -4.82 -27.55 7.31
N LYS A 300 -5.35 -26.33 7.20
CA LYS A 300 -4.67 -25.11 7.63
C LYS A 300 -4.53 -25.03 9.16
N ASP A 301 -5.54 -25.45 9.89
CA ASP A 301 -5.56 -25.44 11.36
C ASP A 301 -4.61 -26.51 11.93
N GLU A 302 -4.49 -27.67 11.28
CA GLU A 302 -3.50 -28.69 11.61
C GLU A 302 -2.07 -28.19 11.34
N LEU A 303 -1.82 -27.52 10.20
CA LEU A 303 -0.52 -26.89 9.94
C LEU A 303 -0.16 -25.83 10.98
N ASP A 304 -1.13 -25.04 11.44
CA ASP A 304 -0.93 -24.05 12.50
C ASP A 304 -0.64 -24.71 13.86
N THR A 305 -1.26 -25.87 14.14
CA THR A 305 -1.02 -26.69 15.34
C THR A 305 0.39 -27.27 15.36
N ILE A 306 0.81 -27.90 14.24
CA ILE A 306 2.17 -28.41 14.04
C ILE A 306 3.19 -27.29 14.25
N ARG A 307 2.97 -26.13 13.63
CA ARG A 307 3.85 -24.95 13.80
C ARG A 307 3.91 -24.50 15.25
N ALA A 308 2.78 -24.42 15.95
CA ALA A 308 2.74 -24.01 17.35
C ALA A 308 3.53 -24.98 18.23
N ALA A 309 3.38 -26.29 18.02
CA ALA A 309 4.15 -27.32 18.72
C ALA A 309 5.65 -27.18 18.47
N ALA A 310 6.08 -26.98 17.22
CA ALA A 310 7.49 -26.77 16.88
C ALA A 310 8.07 -25.50 17.54
N LYS A 311 7.31 -24.40 17.54
CA LYS A 311 7.71 -23.14 18.18
C LYS A 311 7.81 -23.25 19.70
N ASN A 312 6.92 -24.02 20.33
CA ASN A 312 6.94 -24.26 21.77
C ASN A 312 8.14 -25.11 22.19
N LYS A 313 8.54 -26.10 21.38
CA LYS A 313 9.75 -26.90 21.62
C LYS A 313 11.04 -26.05 21.60
N LEU A 314 11.09 -25.01 20.77
CA LEU A 314 12.27 -24.15 20.63
C LEU A 314 12.41 -23.07 21.71
N LYS A 315 11.32 -22.72 22.41
CA LYS A 315 11.31 -21.57 23.33
C LYS A 315 11.33 -22.02 24.79
N LYS A 316 12.31 -21.53 25.55
CA LYS A 316 12.36 -21.69 27.02
C LYS A 316 11.16 -21.04 27.73
N ARG A 317 10.64 -19.93 27.19
CA ARG A 317 9.43 -19.25 27.67
C ARG A 317 8.57 -18.86 26.46
N PRO A 318 7.37 -19.44 26.27
CA PRO A 318 6.48 -19.02 25.21
C PRO A 318 6.07 -17.56 25.44
N ARG A 319 6.25 -16.70 24.42
CA ARG A 319 5.62 -15.37 24.44
C ARG A 319 4.11 -15.58 24.26
N PRO A 320 3.26 -14.86 25.00
CA PRO A 320 1.83 -14.92 24.80
C PRO A 320 1.53 -14.58 23.33
N SER A 321 0.77 -15.46 22.67
CA SER A 321 0.27 -15.17 21.32
C SER A 321 -0.99 -14.34 21.48
N VAL A 322 -1.13 -13.30 20.64
CA VAL A 322 -2.41 -12.62 20.48
C VAL A 322 -3.47 -13.67 20.12
N PRO A 323 -4.58 -13.77 20.88
CA PRO A 323 -5.64 -14.72 20.59
C PRO A 323 -6.26 -14.39 19.23
N ARG A 324 -6.52 -15.44 18.45
CA ARG A 324 -7.23 -15.37 17.17
C ARG A 324 -8.52 -16.15 17.31
N VAL A 325 -9.65 -15.49 17.07
CA VAL A 325 -10.98 -16.07 17.24
C VAL A 325 -11.76 -16.03 15.94
N ASP A 326 -12.54 -17.06 15.71
CA ASP A 326 -13.43 -17.16 14.56
C ASP A 326 -14.82 -16.73 15.02
N LEU A 327 -15.31 -15.57 14.56
CA LEU A 327 -16.68 -15.13 14.83
C LEU A 327 -17.65 -15.58 13.72
N GLY A 328 -17.20 -16.40 12.77
CA GLY A 328 -18.00 -16.85 11.63
C GLY A 328 -18.07 -15.85 10.47
N HIS A 329 -17.43 -14.68 10.56
CA HIS A 329 -17.38 -13.76 9.43
C HIS A 329 -16.47 -14.31 8.32
N THR A 330 -16.98 -14.18 7.10
CA THR A 330 -16.26 -14.51 5.87
C THR A 330 -15.99 -13.25 5.04
N HIS A 331 -15.08 -13.36 4.08
CA HIS A 331 -14.91 -12.34 3.05
C HIS A 331 -15.24 -12.92 1.66
N ASP A 332 -15.93 -12.13 0.84
CA ASP A 332 -16.46 -12.57 -0.46
C ASP A 332 -15.44 -12.44 -1.60
N ARG A 333 -14.18 -12.19 -1.27
CA ARG A 333 -13.11 -12.10 -2.27
C ARG A 333 -12.91 -13.46 -2.94
N LEU A 334 -13.08 -13.47 -4.27
CA LEU A 334 -12.77 -14.60 -5.12
C LEU A 334 -11.27 -14.93 -5.12
N PRO A 335 -10.91 -16.22 -5.24
CA PRO A 335 -9.53 -16.64 -5.32
C PRO A 335 -8.89 -16.13 -6.61
N THR A 336 -7.73 -15.48 -6.51
CA THR A 336 -6.90 -15.20 -7.69
C THR A 336 -6.09 -16.43 -8.06
N GLY A 337 -6.45 -17.10 -9.16
CA GLY A 337 -5.80 -18.31 -9.67
C GLY A 337 -6.71 -19.53 -9.65
N THR A 338 -6.18 -20.67 -10.10
CA THR A 338 -6.96 -21.91 -10.20
C THR A 338 -7.08 -22.58 -8.82
N VAL A 339 -8.30 -22.87 -8.38
CA VAL A 339 -8.57 -23.60 -7.12
C VAL A 339 -8.90 -25.07 -7.38
N TRP A 340 -8.70 -25.91 -6.37
CA TRP A 340 -9.07 -27.33 -6.44
C TRP A 340 -10.54 -27.53 -6.03
N PRO A 341 -11.28 -28.47 -6.64
CA PRO A 341 -12.69 -28.71 -6.33
C PRO A 341 -13.00 -28.86 -4.84
N PHE A 342 -12.25 -29.70 -4.11
CA PHE A 342 -12.48 -29.90 -2.67
C PHE A 342 -12.30 -28.64 -1.80
N MET A 343 -11.65 -27.59 -2.33
CA MET A 343 -11.46 -26.33 -1.61
C MET A 343 -12.74 -25.50 -1.55
N VAL A 344 -13.72 -25.79 -2.41
CA VAL A 344 -14.95 -25.02 -2.61
C VAL A 344 -16.15 -25.89 -2.27
N PRO A 345 -16.98 -25.52 -1.27
CA PRO A 345 -18.25 -26.19 -1.05
C PRO A 345 -19.13 -26.09 -2.30
N GLN A 346 -19.68 -27.22 -2.75
CA GLN A 346 -20.51 -27.26 -3.96
C GLN A 346 -21.71 -26.32 -3.87
N ASP A 347 -22.37 -26.29 -2.71
CA ASP A 347 -23.48 -25.39 -2.41
C ASP A 347 -23.09 -23.91 -2.51
N TRP A 348 -21.88 -23.55 -2.10
CA TRP A 348 -21.36 -22.20 -2.28
C TRP A 348 -21.10 -21.88 -3.76
N TYR A 349 -20.51 -22.81 -4.50
CA TYR A 349 -20.24 -22.64 -5.93
C TYR A 349 -21.53 -22.44 -6.72
N ASP A 350 -22.52 -23.32 -6.51
CA ASP A 350 -23.83 -23.27 -7.18
C ASP A 350 -24.56 -21.95 -6.89
N ALA A 351 -24.42 -21.42 -5.67
CA ALA A 351 -25.11 -20.19 -5.26
C ALA A 351 -24.41 -18.89 -5.70
N ASN A 352 -23.10 -18.90 -5.94
CA ASN A 352 -22.31 -17.68 -6.16
C ASN A 352 -21.62 -17.62 -7.53
N ILE A 353 -21.44 -18.75 -8.21
CA ILE A 353 -20.65 -18.85 -9.45
C ILE A 353 -21.48 -19.45 -10.58
N ASP A 354 -22.17 -20.57 -10.34
CA ASP A 354 -22.93 -21.26 -11.39
C ASP A 354 -23.99 -20.36 -12.03
N GLY A 355 -23.91 -20.18 -13.35
CA GLY A 355 -24.82 -19.31 -14.11
C GLY A 355 -24.38 -17.84 -14.17
N HIS A 356 -23.23 -17.49 -13.61
CA HIS A 356 -22.59 -16.17 -13.73
C HIS A 356 -21.34 -16.26 -14.61
N GLU A 357 -21.51 -16.14 -15.93
CA GLU A 357 -20.43 -16.27 -16.93
C GLU A 357 -19.18 -15.41 -16.60
N ASP A 358 -19.39 -14.17 -16.14
CA ASP A 358 -18.31 -13.27 -15.74
C ASP A 358 -17.47 -13.81 -14.57
N LEU A 359 -18.10 -14.52 -13.62
CA LEU A 359 -17.47 -15.05 -12.41
C LEU A 359 -16.84 -16.43 -12.65
N GLU A 360 -17.41 -17.22 -13.56
CA GLU A 360 -16.84 -18.50 -14.01
C GLU A 360 -15.48 -18.28 -14.69
N ASP A 361 -15.35 -17.23 -15.50
CA ASP A 361 -14.08 -16.86 -16.14
C ASP A 361 -13.01 -16.39 -15.13
N GLU A 362 -13.45 -15.72 -14.06
CA GLU A 362 -12.58 -15.23 -12.99
C GLU A 362 -12.13 -16.36 -12.05
N MET A 363 -13.03 -17.28 -11.69
CA MET A 363 -12.78 -18.39 -10.78
C MET A 363 -12.51 -19.70 -11.52
N ARG A 364 -11.24 -19.93 -11.85
CA ARG A 364 -10.82 -21.17 -12.51
C ARG A 364 -10.76 -22.33 -11.51
N MET A 365 -11.28 -23.48 -11.89
CA MET A 365 -11.17 -24.72 -11.11
C MET A 365 -10.33 -25.77 -11.85
N TYR A 366 -9.59 -26.59 -11.10
CA TYR A 366 -8.96 -27.78 -11.66
C TYR A 366 -10.01 -28.87 -11.91
N GLU A 367 -9.76 -29.74 -12.88
CA GLU A 367 -10.69 -30.83 -13.24
C GLU A 367 -10.81 -31.90 -12.14
N THR A 368 -9.74 -32.15 -11.40
CA THR A 368 -9.68 -33.23 -10.39
C THR A 368 -8.91 -32.79 -9.16
N ASP A 369 -9.27 -33.35 -7.99
CA ASP A 369 -8.59 -33.09 -6.73
C ASP A 369 -7.15 -33.66 -6.73
N PRO A 370 -6.21 -33.01 -6.02
CA PRO A 370 -4.87 -33.54 -5.87
C PRO A 370 -4.89 -34.83 -5.03
N VAL A 371 -3.95 -35.74 -5.30
CA VAL A 371 -3.85 -37.04 -4.60
C VAL A 371 -3.75 -36.84 -3.09
N GLY A 372 -4.63 -37.53 -2.33
CA GLY A 372 -4.68 -37.47 -0.87
C GLY A 372 -5.55 -36.34 -0.30
N PHE A 373 -6.36 -35.69 -1.13
CA PHE A 373 -7.33 -34.66 -0.75
C PHE A 373 -8.70 -34.91 -1.39
N GLY A 374 -9.75 -34.35 -0.78
CA GLY A 374 -11.10 -34.37 -1.34
C GLY A 374 -11.62 -35.79 -1.56
N THR A 375 -12.16 -36.05 -2.75
CA THR A 375 -12.66 -37.39 -3.11
C THR A 375 -11.54 -38.40 -3.39
N ASN A 376 -10.29 -37.95 -3.49
CA ASN A 376 -9.11 -38.75 -3.81
C ASN A 376 -8.30 -39.14 -2.56
N LEU A 377 -8.99 -39.35 -1.43
CA LEU A 377 -8.43 -39.78 -0.14
C LEU A 377 -7.99 -41.24 -0.12
#